data_AF-C0FYP4-F1
#
_entry.id   AF-C0FYP4-F1
#
_cell.length_a   1.000
_cell.length_b   1.000
_cell.length_c   1.000
_cell.angle_alpha   90.00
_cell.angle_beta   90.00
_cell.angle_gamma   90.00
#
_symmetry.space_group_name_H-M   'P 1'
#
loop_
_entity.id
_entity.type
_entity.pdbx_description
1 polymer ?
#
loop_
_entity_poly.entity_id
_entity_poly.type
_entity_poly.pdbx_seq_one_letter_code
_entity_poly.pdbx_strand_id
1 'polypeptide(L)'
;MMKRYVSIFIVLIVLVIGVFFVHQSSTSHLSMDIVNSIIKSKGINNVTWEDFEKYTYQDIGSGNYIYQYELPNGFYLYLSGSALDTPPTYIYIVDRNGNRIDLKK
;
A
#
# COMPACT_ATOMS: atom_id res chain seq x y z
N MET A 1 -3.37 2.82 -48.96
CA MET A 1 -2.23 2.54 -48.05
C MET A 1 -2.41 3.18 -46.66
N MET A 2 -2.83 4.46 -46.55
CA MET A 2 -3.07 5.17 -45.27
C MET A 2 -4.07 4.49 -44.30
N LYS A 3 -5.15 3.87 -44.78
CA LYS A 3 -6.20 3.29 -43.92
C LYS A 3 -5.68 2.19 -42.96
N ARG A 4 -4.66 1.43 -43.37
CA ARG A 4 -4.06 0.38 -42.53
C ARG A 4 -3.25 0.97 -41.37
N TYR A 5 -2.55 2.08 -41.60
CA TYR A 5 -1.80 2.78 -40.56
C TYR A 5 -2.74 3.45 -39.55
N VAL A 6 -3.87 4.00 -40.00
CA VAL A 6 -4.89 4.58 -39.12
C VAL A 6 -5.50 3.50 -38.20
N SER A 7 -5.84 2.32 -38.74
CA SER A 7 -6.36 1.22 -37.93
C SER A 7 -5.36 0.70 -36.90
N ILE A 8 -4.07 0.56 -37.26
CA ILE A 8 -3.02 0.13 -36.33
C ILE A 8 -2.84 1.16 -35.21
N PHE A 9 -2.88 2.45 -35.54
CA PHE A 9 -2.74 3.52 -34.56
C PHE A 9 -3.90 3.54 -33.56
N ILE A 10 -5.14 3.32 -34.02
CA ILE A 10 -6.32 3.21 -33.13
C ILE A 10 -6.19 2.02 -32.18
N VAL A 11 -5.74 0.86 -32.66
CA VAL A 11 -5.57 -0.33 -31.81
C VAL A 11 -4.49 -0.10 -30.74
N LEU A 12 -3.38 0.56 -31.10
CA LEU A 12 -2.33 0.93 -30.15
C LEU A 12 -2.84 1.90 -29.08
N ILE A 13 -3.63 2.90 -29.46
CA ILE A 13 -4.23 3.84 -28.50
C ILE A 13 -5.18 3.12 -27.54
N VAL A 14 -6.04 2.22 -28.04
CA VAL A 14 -6.95 1.44 -27.19
C VAL A 14 -6.18 0.52 -26.24
N LEU A 15 -5.07 -0.08 -26.67
CA LEU A 15 -4.19 -0.87 -25.80
C LEU A 15 -3.54 -0.02 -24.70
N VAL A 16 -3.02 1.16 -25.04
CA VAL A 16 -2.41 2.08 -24.06
C VAL A 16 -3.45 2.58 -23.06
N ILE A 17 -4.65 2.95 -23.53
CA ILE A 17 -5.77 3.36 -22.68
C ILE A 17 -6.21 2.19 -21.78
N GLY A 18 -6.33 0.98 -22.32
CA GLY A 18 -6.67 -0.21 -21.55
C GLY A 18 -5.66 -0.50 -20.43
N VAL A 19 -4.36 -0.39 -20.72
CA VAL A 19 -3.30 -0.54 -19.70
C VAL A 19 -3.37 0.58 -18.65
N PHE A 20 -3.68 1.81 -19.05
CA PHE A 20 -3.83 2.94 -18.13
C PHE A 20 -5.05 2.80 -17.21
N PHE A 21 -6.17 2.25 -17.71
CA PHE A 21 -7.36 1.95 -16.91
C PHE A 21 -7.14 0.75 -15.98
N VAL A 22 -6.35 -0.25 -16.38
CA VAL A 22 -5.95 -1.37 -15.50
C VAL A 22 -5.06 -0.90 -14.36
N HIS A 23 -4.28 0.17 -14.55
CA HIS A 23 -3.41 0.73 -13.50
C HIS A 23 -4.12 1.66 -12.51
N GLN A 24 -5.33 2.13 -12.82
CA GLN A 24 -6.17 2.91 -11.89
C GLN A 24 -7.06 1.99 -11.02
N SER A 25 -6.54 0.83 -10.61
CA SER A 25 -7.24 -0.04 -9.67
C SER A 25 -7.46 0.70 -8.36
N SER A 26 -8.73 1.07 -8.13
CA SER A 26 -9.30 1.67 -6.93
C SER A 26 -8.51 1.36 -5.67
N THR A 27 -7.75 2.34 -5.18
CA THR A 27 -7.07 2.25 -3.90
C THR A 27 -8.12 2.19 -2.81
N SER A 28 -8.39 0.98 -2.32
CA SER A 28 -9.20 0.81 -1.11
C SER A 28 -8.49 1.54 0.01
N HIS A 29 -9.18 2.40 0.76
CA HIS A 29 -8.61 3.00 1.95
C HIS A 29 -8.47 1.93 3.04
N LEU A 30 -7.29 1.83 3.65
CA LEU A 30 -7.04 0.88 4.75
C LEU A 30 -7.85 1.32 5.99
N SER A 31 -8.61 0.42 6.59
CA SER A 31 -9.35 0.70 7.84
C SER A 31 -8.71 -0.01 9.04
N MET A 32 -8.98 0.50 10.25
CA MET A 32 -8.50 -0.12 11.49
C MET A 32 -9.02 -1.56 11.66
N ASP A 33 -10.25 -1.85 11.22
CA ASP A 33 -10.83 -3.19 11.30
C ASP A 33 -10.06 -4.19 10.43
N ILE A 34 -9.59 -3.76 9.26
CA ILE A 34 -8.75 -4.58 8.39
C ILE A 34 -7.40 -4.85 9.05
N VAL A 35 -6.75 -3.81 9.60
CA VAL A 35 -5.47 -3.96 10.33
C VAL A 35 -5.62 -4.99 11.46
N ASN A 36 -6.65 -4.85 12.28
CA ASN A 36 -6.94 -5.76 13.37
C ASN A 36 -7.25 -7.19 12.89
N SER A 37 -7.97 -7.33 11.77
CA SER A 37 -8.28 -8.63 11.17
C SER A 37 -7.03 -9.36 10.67
N ILE A 38 -6.12 -8.66 10.01
CA ILE A 38 -4.82 -9.22 9.56
C ILE A 38 -4.00 -9.67 10.76
N ILE A 39 -3.85 -8.81 11.78
CA ILE A 39 -3.08 -9.12 12.99
C ILE A 39 -3.70 -10.32 13.73
N LYS A 40 -5.02 -10.37 13.86
CA LYS A 40 -5.73 -11.47 14.53
C LYS A 40 -5.60 -12.79 13.78
N SER A 41 -5.60 -12.77 12.44
CA SER A 41 -5.55 -13.98 11.62
C SER A 41 -4.15 -14.58 11.50
N LYS A 42 -3.10 -13.75 11.33
CA LYS A 42 -1.72 -14.22 11.18
C LYS A 42 -0.93 -14.25 12.50
N GLY A 43 -1.35 -13.45 13.47
CA GLY A 43 -0.53 -13.10 14.64
C GLY A 43 0.47 -11.99 14.31
N ILE A 44 0.65 -11.05 15.24
CA ILE A 44 1.45 -9.83 15.02
C ILE A 44 2.88 -10.08 14.53
N ASN A 45 3.51 -11.20 14.92
CA ASN A 45 4.87 -11.53 14.52
C ASN A 45 5.00 -12.03 13.07
N ASN A 46 3.89 -12.47 12.46
CA ASN A 46 3.84 -13.01 11.11
C ASN A 46 3.27 -12.02 10.08
N VAL A 47 2.99 -10.79 10.51
CA VAL A 47 2.58 -9.71 9.61
C VAL A 47 3.77 -9.31 8.73
N THR A 48 3.55 -9.20 7.43
CA THR A 48 4.56 -8.83 6.43
C THR A 48 4.18 -7.53 5.72
N TRP A 49 5.08 -7.00 4.88
CA TRP A 49 4.82 -5.79 4.10
C TRP A 49 3.71 -6.03 3.06
N GLU A 50 3.67 -7.22 2.47
CA GLU A 50 2.71 -7.61 1.42
C GLU A 50 1.26 -7.67 1.93
N ASP A 51 1.06 -7.90 3.24
CA ASP A 51 -0.29 -7.90 3.84
C ASP A 51 -1.03 -6.57 3.62
N PHE A 52 -0.28 -5.50 3.38
CA PHE A 52 -0.79 -4.16 3.15
C PHE A 52 -0.48 -3.58 1.75
N GLU A 53 0.20 -4.31 0.85
CA GLU A 53 0.69 -3.76 -0.43
C GLU A 53 -0.39 -3.20 -1.35
N LYS A 54 -1.62 -3.75 -1.23
CA LYS A 54 -2.77 -3.33 -2.04
C LYS A 54 -3.37 -2.00 -1.59
N TYR A 55 -2.94 -1.46 -0.44
CA TYR A 55 -3.37 -0.18 0.08
C TYR A 55 -2.31 0.89 -0.23
N THR A 56 -2.74 2.12 -0.45
CA THR A 56 -1.82 3.24 -0.68
C THR A 56 -0.99 3.53 0.56
N TYR A 57 0.31 3.66 0.37
CA TYR A 57 1.26 4.09 1.39
C TYR A 57 2.22 5.15 0.87
N GLN A 58 2.84 5.86 1.80
CA GLN A 58 4.01 6.71 1.55
C GLN A 58 5.23 6.04 2.18
N ASP A 59 6.33 5.93 1.42
CA ASP A 59 7.63 5.60 2.00
C ASP A 59 8.29 6.88 2.50
N ILE A 60 8.39 7.01 3.82
CA ILE A 60 8.99 8.16 4.50
C ILE A 60 10.34 7.80 5.13
N GLY A 61 10.88 6.65 4.78
CA GLY A 61 12.13 6.13 5.30
C GLY A 61 13.35 6.94 4.88
N SER A 62 14.38 6.96 5.74
CA SER A 62 15.73 7.40 5.39
C SER A 62 16.74 6.44 6.00
N GLY A 63 17.30 5.57 5.17
CA GLY A 63 18.18 4.48 5.59
C GLY A 63 17.44 3.19 5.99
N ASN A 64 16.28 3.29 6.65
CA ASN A 64 15.35 2.18 6.89
C ASN A 64 14.08 2.35 6.07
N TYR A 65 13.37 1.26 5.80
CA TYR A 65 12.03 1.31 5.22
C TYR A 65 11.02 1.75 6.27
N ILE A 66 10.19 2.75 5.93
CA ILE A 66 9.10 3.22 6.79
C ILE A 66 7.88 3.47 5.91
N TYR A 67 6.96 2.51 5.88
CA TYR A 67 5.72 2.64 5.13
C TYR A 67 4.64 3.22 6.03
N GLN A 68 4.13 4.39 5.67
CA GLN A 68 3.03 5.09 6.31
C GLN A 68 1.74 4.88 5.52
N TYR A 69 0.74 4.29 6.16
CA TYR A 69 -0.61 4.11 5.61
C TYR A 69 -1.57 5.05 6.33
N GLU A 70 -2.35 5.81 5.56
CA GLU A 70 -3.44 6.62 6.11
C GLU A 70 -4.63 5.73 6.48
N LEU A 71 -5.15 5.94 7.69
CA LEU A 71 -6.37 5.33 8.20
C LEU A 71 -7.44 6.41 8.41
N PRO A 72 -8.74 6.05 8.42
CA PRO A 72 -9.81 6.99 8.72
C PRO A 72 -9.60 7.76 10.03
N ASN A 73 -10.16 8.98 10.10
CA ASN A 73 -10.14 9.86 11.26
C ASN A 73 -8.74 10.39 11.67
N GLY A 74 -7.80 10.46 10.72
CA GLY A 74 -6.47 11.02 10.94
C GLY A 74 -5.52 10.10 11.70
N PHE A 75 -5.77 8.79 11.67
CA PHE A 75 -4.85 7.78 12.19
C PHE A 75 -3.88 7.37 11.10
N TYR A 76 -2.71 6.87 11.51
CA TYR A 76 -1.72 6.30 10.60
C TYR A 76 -1.22 4.96 11.11
N LEU A 77 -1.05 3.99 10.21
CA LEU A 77 -0.29 2.77 10.47
C LEU A 77 1.11 2.94 9.91
N TYR A 78 2.10 2.52 10.69
CA TYR A 78 3.49 2.46 10.29
C TYR A 78 4.02 1.03 10.35
N LEU A 79 4.68 0.64 9.26
CA LEU A 79 5.53 -0.54 9.20
C LEU A 79 6.97 -0.06 9.04
N SER A 80 7.89 -0.54 9.88
CA SER A 80 9.29 -0.13 9.80
C SER A 80 10.24 -1.32 10.00
N GLY A 81 11.31 -1.35 9.20
CA GLY A 81 12.32 -2.40 9.24
C GLY A 81 13.50 -2.09 8.33
N SER A 82 14.58 -2.87 8.48
CA SER A 82 15.82 -2.68 7.73
C SER A 82 15.80 -3.31 6.33
N ALA A 83 14.87 -4.24 6.07
CA ALA A 83 14.76 -4.94 4.79
C ALA A 83 13.30 -5.34 4.51
N LEU A 84 12.96 -5.47 3.23
CA LEU A 84 11.61 -5.84 2.78
C LEU A 84 11.39 -7.36 2.69
N ASP A 85 12.46 -8.15 2.64
CA ASP A 85 12.41 -9.63 2.61
C ASP A 85 12.23 -10.26 4.01
N THR A 86 12.18 -9.44 5.06
CA THR A 86 11.90 -9.84 6.43
C THR A 86 10.68 -9.09 6.97
N PRO A 87 9.90 -9.67 7.90
CA PRO A 87 8.77 -8.97 8.51
C PRO A 87 9.18 -7.61 9.10
N PRO A 88 8.30 -6.58 9.06
CA PRO A 88 8.56 -5.32 9.73
C PRO A 88 9.00 -5.53 11.18
N THR A 89 10.08 -4.86 11.58
CA THR A 89 10.58 -4.87 12.95
C THR A 89 9.59 -4.18 13.88
N TYR A 90 9.12 -2.99 13.48
CA TYR A 90 8.14 -2.21 14.22
C TYR A 90 6.82 -2.12 13.46
N ILE A 91 5.74 -2.27 14.20
CA ILE A 91 4.38 -2.03 13.72
C ILE A 91 3.71 -1.15 14.77
N TYR A 92 3.27 0.04 14.40
CA TYR A 92 2.67 0.98 15.35
C TYR A 92 1.62 1.87 14.69
N ILE A 93 0.68 2.34 15.51
CA ILE A 93 -0.34 3.31 15.12
C ILE A 93 0.05 4.67 15.68
N VAL A 94 -0.17 5.73 14.92
CA VAL A 94 -0.16 7.11 15.43
C VAL A 94 -1.58 7.67 15.31
N ASP A 95 -2.11 8.20 16.41
CA ASP A 95 -3.41 8.86 16.41
C ASP A 95 -3.33 10.30 15.86
N ARG A 96 -4.49 10.93 15.66
CA ARG A 96 -4.58 12.31 15.15
C ARG A 96 -3.88 13.37 16.00
N ASN A 97 -3.56 13.06 17.26
CA ASN A 97 -2.86 13.96 18.18
C ASN A 97 -1.35 13.68 18.21
N GLY A 98 -0.86 12.71 17.43
CA GLY A 98 0.54 12.30 17.42
C GLY A 98 0.90 11.24 18.47
N ASN A 99 -0.07 10.68 19.20
CA ASN A 99 0.21 9.63 20.18
C ASN A 99 0.51 8.31 19.49
N ARG A 100 1.64 7.70 19.84
CA ARG A 100 2.08 6.41 19.30
C ARG A 100 1.60 5.25 20.15
N ILE A 101 1.06 4.22 19.50
CA ILE A 101 0.65 2.95 20.09
C ILE A 101 1.44 1.84 19.39
N ASP A 102 2.37 1.22 20.09
CA ASP A 102 3.15 0.10 19.55
C ASP A 102 2.34 -1.20 19.54
N LEU A 103 2.24 -1.82 18.36
CA LEU A 103 1.65 -3.14 18.18
C LEU A 103 2.74 -4.23 18.19
N LYS A 104 3.93 -3.91 17.65
CA LYS A 104 5.13 -4.78 17.62
C LYS A 104 6.38 -3.95 17.91
N LYS A 105 7.32 -4.56 18.66
CA LYS A 105 8.62 -3.99 19.04
C LYS A 105 9.77 -4.93 18.69
#